data_AF-A0ABD1ACT1-F1
#
_entry.id   AF-A0ABD1ACT1-F1
#
_cell.length_a   1.000
_cell.length_b   1.000
_cell.length_c   1.000
_cell.angle_alpha   90.00
_cell.angle_beta   90.00
_cell.angle_gamma   90.00
#
_symmetry.space_group_name_H-M   'P 1'
#
loop_
_entity.id
_entity.type
_entity.pdbx_description
1 polymer ?
#
loop_
_entity_poly.entity_id
_entity_poly.type
_entity_poly.pdbx_seq_one_letter_code
_entity_poly.pdbx_strand_id
1 'polypeptide(L)'
;MIKQYARLGLHRYNMLEGTSFELSVLLKFNMLQNLVSSYYITVLAYDPEANLPPKTFQIRVDEKKYGSLNVVVSVARLKDEAATTKEPFMPHFHGGVVADPFFQGELPDWPSAHAFSDRKRFYVLKKSEWHDTAWISLYLETLVYANDRDISNDILSKLEIINVAIETKEEDVKSPNEILKAKSAHVYITFKGLEESFFQTETFKGSAKALRLSKGIPRKAVVRRVISRGALSLEQHSMTLRSGQKSQSSKLLRLGV
;
A
#
# COMPACT_ATOMS: atom_id res chain seq x y z
N MET A 1 -2.97 6.18 10.55
CA MET A 1 -2.89 4.72 10.34
C MET A 1 -4.25 3.99 10.27
N ILE A 2 -5.05 3.89 11.34
CA ILE A 2 -6.28 3.04 11.38
C ILE A 2 -7.28 3.35 10.26
N LYS A 3 -7.53 4.64 9.96
CA LYS A 3 -8.40 5.04 8.85
C LYS A 3 -7.90 4.56 7.49
N GLN A 4 -6.58 4.46 7.29
CA GLN A 4 -6.01 3.92 6.04
C GLN A 4 -6.19 2.42 5.94
N TYR A 5 -6.03 1.68 7.04
CA TYR A 5 -6.35 0.26 7.08
C TYR A 5 -7.83 -0.01 6.80
N ALA A 6 -8.73 0.83 7.30
CA ALA A 6 -10.15 0.77 6.93
C ALA A 6 -10.37 1.03 5.42
N ARG A 7 -9.77 2.09 4.87
CA ARG A 7 -9.86 2.38 3.43
C ARG A 7 -9.26 1.26 2.57
N LEU A 8 -8.18 0.62 3.02
CA LEU A 8 -7.57 -0.52 2.34
C LEU A 8 -8.49 -1.75 2.34
N GLY A 9 -9.23 -1.97 3.43
CA GLY A 9 -10.30 -2.97 3.48
C GLY A 9 -11.42 -2.69 2.49
N LEU A 10 -11.95 -1.47 2.48
CA LEU A 10 -12.98 -1.07 1.51
C LEU A 10 -12.46 -1.18 0.07
N HIS A 11 -11.21 -0.80 -0.18
CA HIS A 11 -10.58 -0.95 -1.49
C HIS A 11 -10.53 -2.41 -1.95
N ARG A 12 -10.18 -3.36 -1.06
CA ARG A 12 -10.24 -4.80 -1.36
C ARG A 12 -11.66 -5.21 -1.78
N TYR A 13 -12.66 -4.82 -1.00
CA TYR A 13 -14.06 -5.16 -1.28
C TYR A 13 -14.51 -4.59 -2.63
N ASN A 14 -14.27 -3.29 -2.86
CA ASN A 14 -14.58 -2.60 -4.11
C ASN A 14 -13.94 -3.25 -5.34
N MET A 15 -12.69 -3.70 -5.23
CA MET A 15 -12.00 -4.39 -6.33
C MET A 15 -12.55 -5.80 -6.61
N LEU A 16 -13.13 -6.47 -5.62
CA LEU A 16 -13.70 -7.81 -5.77
C LEU A 16 -15.14 -7.78 -6.27
N GLU A 17 -15.96 -6.88 -5.70
CA GLU A 17 -17.39 -6.80 -5.95
C GLU A 17 -17.75 -5.75 -7.02
N GLY A 18 -16.78 -4.95 -7.49
CA GLY A 18 -17.02 -3.91 -8.48
C GLY A 18 -17.79 -2.71 -7.94
N THR A 19 -17.70 -2.43 -6.63
CA THR A 19 -18.40 -1.34 -5.93
C THR A 19 -17.52 -0.11 -5.71
N SER A 20 -18.10 0.96 -5.17
CA SER A 20 -17.47 2.27 -4.94
C SER A 20 -17.58 2.76 -3.49
N PHE A 21 -17.61 1.87 -2.50
CA PHE A 21 -17.78 2.27 -1.10
C PHE A 21 -16.63 3.16 -0.59
N GLU A 22 -17.01 4.27 0.05
CA GLU A 22 -16.11 5.23 0.69
C GLU A 22 -16.29 5.22 2.21
N LEU A 23 -15.20 5.47 2.92
CA LEU A 23 -15.20 5.49 4.38
C LEU A 23 -16.00 6.70 4.91
N SER A 24 -17.06 6.44 5.68
CA SER A 24 -17.82 7.46 6.41
C SER A 24 -17.27 7.65 7.83
N VAL A 25 -17.46 6.65 8.69
CA VAL A 25 -17.18 6.74 10.13
C VAL A 25 -16.44 5.50 10.60
N LEU A 26 -15.39 5.70 11.38
CA LEU A 26 -14.74 4.64 12.15
C LEU A 26 -15.55 4.41 13.42
N LEU A 27 -16.25 3.28 13.52
CA LEU A 27 -17.11 2.97 14.68
C LEU A 27 -16.29 2.42 15.85
N LYS A 28 -15.46 1.39 15.58
CA LYS A 28 -14.58 0.78 16.57
C LYS A 28 -13.43 0.05 15.92
N PHE A 29 -12.36 -0.18 16.67
CA PHE A 29 -11.32 -1.11 16.30
C PHE A 29 -10.75 -1.80 17.53
N ASN A 30 -10.26 -3.03 17.35
CA ASN A 30 -9.46 -3.75 18.32
C ASN A 30 -8.11 -4.05 17.68
N MET A 31 -7.05 -4.11 18.48
CA MET A 31 -5.72 -4.49 18.00
C MET A 31 -5.00 -5.41 18.97
N LEU A 32 -4.11 -6.27 18.44
CA LEU A 32 -3.10 -6.96 19.25
C LEU A 32 -1.97 -5.99 19.63
N GLN A 33 -1.57 -5.97 20.90
CA GLN A 33 -0.48 -5.13 21.42
C GLN A 33 0.89 -5.77 21.18
N ASN A 34 1.26 -5.94 19.91
CA ASN A 34 2.51 -6.56 19.47
C ASN A 34 3.32 -5.58 18.60
N LEU A 35 4.58 -5.92 18.32
CA LEU A 35 5.43 -5.12 17.41
C LEU A 35 4.84 -5.06 16.00
N VAL A 36 4.34 -6.20 15.51
CA VAL A 36 3.44 -6.29 14.35
C VAL A 36 2.05 -6.62 14.86
N SER A 37 1.06 -5.82 14.46
CA SER A 37 -0.28 -5.90 15.02
C SER A 37 -1.29 -6.44 14.01
N SER A 38 -2.32 -7.09 14.54
CA SER A 38 -3.54 -7.45 13.82
C SER A 38 -4.65 -6.50 14.26
N TYR A 39 -5.31 -5.87 13.31
CA TYR A 39 -6.36 -4.88 13.52
C TYR A 39 -7.69 -5.45 13.07
N TYR A 40 -8.68 -5.44 13.94
CA TYR A 40 -10.06 -5.74 13.60
C TYR A 40 -10.89 -4.47 13.71
N ILE A 41 -11.36 -3.97 12.57
CA ILE A 41 -11.93 -2.63 12.40
C ILE A 41 -13.38 -2.77 11.97
N THR A 42 -14.27 -1.96 12.56
CA THR A 42 -15.66 -1.81 12.13
C THR A 42 -15.91 -0.38 11.71
N VAL A 43 -16.45 -0.18 10.51
CA VAL A 43 -16.70 1.14 9.93
C VAL A 43 -18.08 1.23 9.30
N LEU A 44 -18.58 2.46 9.17
CA LEU A 44 -19.64 2.78 8.22
C LEU A 44 -19.00 3.23 6.90
N ALA A 45 -19.53 2.73 5.79
CA ALA A 45 -19.16 3.16 4.46
C ALA A 45 -20.42 3.48 3.65
N TYR A 46 -20.38 4.54 2.85
CA TYR A 46 -21.46 4.89 1.94
C TYR A 46 -20.99 4.65 0.51
N ASP A 47 -21.94 4.44 -0.39
CA ASP A 47 -21.66 4.38 -1.82
C ASP A 47 -22.10 5.72 -2.41
N PRO A 48 -21.20 6.53 -3.01
CA PRO A 48 -21.55 7.84 -3.54
C PRO A 48 -22.58 7.76 -4.68
N GLU A 49 -22.62 6.64 -5.40
CA GLU A 49 -23.54 6.42 -6.52
C GLU A 49 -24.89 5.85 -6.08
N ALA A 50 -24.92 5.17 -4.93
CA ALA A 50 -26.15 4.63 -4.39
C ALA A 50 -26.76 5.63 -3.40
N ASN A 51 -27.95 6.14 -3.68
CA ASN A 51 -28.72 6.96 -2.73
C ASN A 51 -29.32 6.09 -1.59
N LEU A 52 -28.45 5.34 -0.91
CA LEU A 52 -28.75 4.36 0.12
C LEU A 52 -28.05 4.74 1.42
N PRO A 53 -28.60 4.30 2.57
CA PRO A 53 -27.95 4.55 3.86
C PRO A 53 -26.56 3.89 3.93
N PRO A 54 -25.62 4.46 4.70
CA PRO A 54 -24.32 3.86 4.93
C PRO A 54 -24.43 2.43 5.47
N LYS A 55 -23.60 1.54 4.95
CA LYS A 55 -23.52 0.14 5.36
C LYS A 55 -22.39 -0.08 6.36
N THR A 56 -22.56 -1.07 7.25
CA THR A 56 -21.52 -1.43 8.21
C THR A 56 -20.59 -2.50 7.63
N PHE A 57 -19.29 -2.23 7.65
CA PHE A 57 -18.24 -3.13 7.22
C PHE A 57 -17.40 -3.64 8.39
N GLN A 58 -16.94 -4.89 8.27
CA GLN A 58 -15.92 -5.49 9.13
C GLN A 58 -14.66 -5.73 8.31
N ILE A 59 -13.53 -5.24 8.82
CA ILE A 59 -12.25 -5.24 8.13
C ILE A 59 -11.17 -5.78 9.05
N ARG A 60 -10.32 -6.65 8.55
CA ARG A 60 -9.14 -7.12 9.25
C ARG A 60 -7.88 -6.85 8.46
N VAL A 61 -6.89 -6.25 9.13
CA VAL A 61 -5.57 -6.00 8.57
C VAL A 61 -4.51 -6.58 9.49
N ASP A 62 -3.66 -7.43 8.95
CA ASP A 62 -2.54 -8.07 9.64
C ASP A 62 -1.23 -7.47 9.13
N GLU A 63 -0.45 -6.86 10.02
CA GLU A 63 0.91 -6.43 9.69
C GLU A 63 1.87 -7.62 9.74
N LYS A 64 2.75 -7.73 8.75
CA LYS A 64 3.77 -8.78 8.68
C LYS A 64 5.16 -8.26 9.02
N LYS A 65 5.38 -6.95 8.93
CA LYS A 65 6.68 -6.32 9.19
C LYS A 65 6.51 -4.95 9.84
N TYR A 66 7.38 -4.64 10.79
CA TYR A 66 7.46 -3.32 11.41
C TYR A 66 8.41 -2.39 10.64
N GLY A 67 8.12 -1.09 10.62
CA GLY A 67 8.96 -0.07 9.96
C GLY A 67 9.00 -0.16 8.43
N SER A 68 8.12 -0.96 7.84
CA SER A 68 7.98 -1.09 6.39
C SER A 68 6.60 -1.60 6.03
N LEU A 69 6.08 -1.18 4.88
CA LEU A 69 4.79 -1.66 4.39
C LEU A 69 4.87 -3.14 4.03
N ASN A 70 4.28 -3.99 4.86
CA ASN A 70 3.92 -5.36 4.53
C ASN A 70 2.67 -5.72 5.33
N VAL A 71 1.51 -5.64 4.67
CA VAL A 71 0.21 -5.84 5.29
C VAL A 71 -0.66 -6.79 4.47
N VAL A 72 -1.54 -7.51 5.16
CA VAL A 72 -2.54 -8.40 4.56
C VAL A 72 -3.92 -8.01 5.05
N VAL A 73 -4.83 -7.73 4.14
CA VAL A 73 -6.25 -7.57 4.41
C VAL A 73 -6.95 -8.90 4.17
N SER A 74 -7.20 -9.63 5.24
CA SER A 74 -7.80 -10.97 5.21
C SER A 74 -9.33 -10.95 5.30
N VAL A 75 -9.91 -9.88 5.89
CA VAL A 75 -11.37 -9.69 5.98
C VAL A 75 -11.72 -8.31 5.46
N ALA A 76 -12.68 -8.23 4.55
CA ALA A 76 -13.38 -7.02 4.17
C ALA A 76 -14.75 -7.42 3.62
N ARG A 77 -15.79 -7.28 4.43
CA ARG A 77 -17.16 -7.75 4.12
C ARG A 77 -18.21 -6.92 4.85
N LEU A 78 -19.46 -7.00 4.40
CA LEU A 78 -20.58 -6.41 5.13
C LEU A 78 -20.81 -7.15 6.44
N LYS A 79 -21.24 -6.42 7.48
CA LYS A 79 -21.54 -7.02 8.78
C LYS A 79 -22.72 -7.99 8.72
N ASP A 80 -23.70 -7.71 7.87
CA ASP A 80 -24.90 -8.56 7.73
C ASP A 80 -24.59 -9.86 6.96
N GLU A 81 -23.66 -9.79 6.00
CA GLU A 81 -23.13 -10.98 5.34
C GLU A 81 -22.42 -11.90 6.32
N ALA A 82 -21.63 -11.35 7.25
CA ALA A 82 -20.90 -12.11 8.25
C ALA A 82 -21.79 -12.99 9.16
N ALA A 83 -23.06 -12.62 9.34
CA ALA A 83 -24.04 -13.41 10.07
C ALA A 83 -24.66 -14.55 9.23
N THR A 84 -24.60 -14.42 7.89
CA THR A 84 -25.26 -15.30 6.93
C THR A 84 -24.27 -16.30 6.31
N THR A 85 -23.02 -15.88 6.08
CA THR A 85 -21.96 -16.77 5.62
C THR A 85 -21.37 -17.54 6.81
N LYS A 86 -21.43 -18.88 6.75
CA LYS A 86 -20.65 -19.79 7.60
C LYS A 86 -19.15 -19.75 7.26
N GLU A 87 -18.60 -18.56 7.03
CA GLU A 87 -17.18 -18.42 6.76
C GLU A 87 -16.41 -18.83 8.01
N PRO A 88 -15.45 -19.77 7.89
CA PRO A 88 -14.72 -20.29 9.03
C PRO A 88 -13.97 -19.17 9.75
N PHE A 89 -13.78 -19.33 11.06
CA PHE A 89 -12.92 -18.47 11.84
C PHE A 89 -11.53 -18.40 11.18
N MET A 90 -11.11 -17.19 10.80
CA MET A 90 -9.75 -16.97 10.29
C MET A 90 -8.82 -16.64 11.48
N PRO A 91 -7.76 -17.42 11.74
CA PRO A 91 -6.77 -17.08 12.76
C PRO A 91 -6.02 -15.78 12.48
N HIS A 92 -5.37 -15.19 13.48
CA HIS A 92 -4.48 -14.04 13.27
C HIS A 92 -3.32 -14.40 12.36
N PHE A 93 -2.94 -13.44 11.52
CA PHE A 93 -1.86 -13.61 10.56
C PHE A 93 -2.10 -14.78 9.59
N HIS A 94 -3.34 -15.27 9.48
CA HIS A 94 -3.71 -16.36 8.59
C HIS A 94 -3.80 -15.88 7.14
N GLY A 95 -3.38 -16.75 6.22
CA GLY A 95 -3.42 -16.50 4.78
C GLY A 95 -2.13 -15.89 4.25
N GLY A 96 -1.50 -16.63 3.34
CA GLY A 96 -0.72 -16.03 2.26
C GLY A 96 -1.66 -15.73 1.10
N VAL A 97 -1.38 -14.68 0.34
CA VAL A 97 -2.10 -14.48 -0.92
C VAL A 97 -1.53 -15.46 -1.94
N VAL A 98 -2.38 -16.30 -2.53
CA VAL A 98 -1.99 -17.11 -3.68
C VAL A 98 -1.82 -16.16 -4.86
N ALA A 99 -0.58 -15.79 -5.13
CA ALA A 99 -0.19 -14.92 -6.21
C ALA A 99 0.24 -15.75 -7.44
N ASP A 100 0.12 -15.17 -8.63
CA ASP A 100 0.85 -15.69 -9.80
C ASP A 100 2.36 -15.67 -9.50
N PRO A 101 3.16 -16.64 -9.99
CA PRO A 101 4.61 -16.68 -9.77
C PRO A 101 5.33 -15.36 -10.09
N PHE A 102 4.84 -14.58 -11.06
CA PHE A 102 5.37 -13.25 -11.40
C PHE A 102 5.31 -12.25 -10.25
N PHE A 103 4.32 -12.40 -9.36
CA PHE A 103 4.13 -11.57 -8.17
C PHE A 103 4.53 -12.29 -6.87
N GLN A 104 5.29 -13.38 -6.97
CA GLN A 104 5.91 -14.06 -5.84
C GLN A 104 7.39 -13.67 -5.70
N GLY A 105 7.96 -13.86 -4.52
CA GLY A 105 9.39 -13.62 -4.27
C GLY A 105 9.73 -12.15 -4.00
N GLU A 106 10.98 -11.78 -4.30
CA GLU A 106 11.50 -10.43 -4.12
C GLU A 106 10.79 -9.43 -5.05
N LEU A 107 10.53 -8.23 -4.56
CA LEU A 107 9.93 -7.18 -5.39
C LEU A 107 10.99 -6.62 -6.36
N PRO A 108 10.55 -6.10 -7.52
CA PRO A 108 11.46 -5.55 -8.51
C PRO A 108 12.11 -4.25 -8.04
N ASP A 109 13.36 -4.05 -8.45
CA ASP A 109 14.04 -2.76 -8.32
C ASP A 109 13.36 -1.66 -9.17
N TRP A 110 13.72 -0.42 -8.88
CA TRP A 110 13.23 0.72 -9.66
C TRP A 110 13.68 0.60 -11.14
N PRO A 111 12.75 0.62 -12.12
CA PRO A 111 13.10 0.49 -13.53
C PRO A 111 13.98 1.65 -14.03
N SER A 112 14.82 1.38 -15.03
CA SER A 112 15.58 2.44 -15.68
C SER A 112 14.64 3.42 -16.39
N ALA A 113 15.09 4.65 -16.62
CA ALA A 113 14.29 5.64 -17.34
C ALA A 113 13.86 5.14 -18.74
N HIS A 114 14.74 4.40 -19.42
CA HIS A 114 14.45 3.78 -20.71
C HIS A 114 13.45 2.63 -20.60
N ALA A 115 13.47 1.85 -19.52
CA ALA A 115 12.53 0.74 -19.32
C ALA A 115 11.08 1.22 -19.30
N PHE A 116 10.80 2.39 -18.71
CA PHE A 116 9.46 2.97 -18.76
C PHE A 116 8.98 3.31 -20.18
N SER A 117 9.86 3.41 -21.17
CA SER A 117 9.47 3.63 -22.57
C SER A 117 8.88 2.38 -23.23
N ASP A 118 9.11 1.20 -22.64
CA ASP A 118 8.45 -0.03 -23.04
C ASP A 118 6.99 -0.02 -22.59
N ARG A 119 6.12 0.43 -23.51
CA ARG A 119 4.66 0.50 -23.30
C ARG A 119 3.99 -0.87 -23.27
N LYS A 120 4.67 -1.94 -23.67
CA LYS A 120 4.14 -3.30 -23.55
C LYS A 120 4.23 -3.77 -22.10
N ARG A 121 5.33 -3.42 -21.43
CA ARG A 121 5.61 -3.80 -20.05
C ARG A 121 5.01 -2.83 -19.03
N PHE A 122 5.20 -1.53 -19.23
CA PHE A 122 4.77 -0.49 -18.29
C PHE A 122 3.66 0.36 -18.85
N TYR A 123 2.59 0.48 -18.08
CA TYR A 123 1.58 1.49 -18.29
C TYR A 123 1.90 2.72 -17.44
N VAL A 124 2.39 3.77 -18.10
CA VAL A 124 2.65 5.08 -17.46
C VAL A 124 1.35 5.88 -17.52
N LEU A 125 0.81 6.21 -16.36
CA LEU A 125 -0.47 6.91 -16.24
C LEU A 125 -0.32 8.35 -16.74
N LYS A 126 -1.45 8.95 -17.13
CA LYS A 126 -1.60 10.40 -17.31
C LYS A 126 -1.95 11.05 -15.99
N LYS A 127 -1.70 12.37 -15.89
CA LYS A 127 -1.97 13.13 -14.67
C LYS A 127 -3.42 13.03 -14.19
N SER A 128 -4.37 13.11 -15.11
CA SER A 128 -5.80 12.92 -14.80
C SER A 128 -6.08 11.53 -14.21
N GLU A 129 -5.50 10.48 -14.80
CA GLU A 129 -5.77 9.09 -14.40
C GLU A 129 -5.36 8.81 -12.96
N TRP A 130 -4.18 9.26 -12.52
CA TRP A 130 -3.79 9.03 -11.13
C TRP A 130 -4.47 9.97 -10.13
N HIS A 131 -4.95 11.15 -10.57
CA HIS A 131 -5.78 12.02 -9.72
C HIS A 131 -7.17 11.43 -9.50
N ASP A 132 -7.74 10.79 -10.52
CA ASP A 132 -9.06 10.15 -10.45
C ASP A 132 -9.00 8.76 -9.80
N THR A 133 -7.79 8.23 -9.56
CA THR A 133 -7.57 6.90 -8.99
C THR A 133 -7.19 7.01 -7.50
N ALA A 134 -8.21 7.09 -6.63
CA ALA A 134 -8.04 7.29 -5.18
C ALA A 134 -7.12 6.26 -4.48
N TRP A 135 -7.05 5.03 -4.99
CA TRP A 135 -6.24 3.98 -4.34
C TRP A 135 -4.72 4.21 -4.46
N ILE A 136 -4.25 5.00 -5.44
CA ILE A 136 -2.81 5.28 -5.57
C ILE A 136 -2.34 6.13 -4.39
N SER A 137 -3.09 7.19 -4.05
CA SER A 137 -2.83 8.00 -2.87
C SER A 137 -2.94 7.18 -1.59
N LEU A 138 -3.94 6.29 -1.50
CA LEU A 138 -4.07 5.37 -0.37
C LEU A 138 -2.82 4.51 -0.18
N TYR A 139 -2.21 3.99 -1.24
CA TYR A 139 -1.01 3.16 -1.14
C TYR A 139 0.19 3.97 -0.67
N LEU A 140 0.36 5.18 -1.22
CA LEU A 140 1.43 6.08 -0.77
C LEU A 140 1.25 6.47 0.71
N GLU A 141 0.05 6.86 1.13
CA GLU A 141 -0.23 7.22 2.51
C GLU A 141 -0.02 6.04 3.47
N THR A 142 -0.46 4.84 3.09
CA THR A 142 -0.27 3.62 3.88
C THR A 142 1.22 3.27 3.98
N LEU A 143 1.96 3.44 2.89
CA LEU A 143 3.41 3.26 2.86
C LEU A 143 4.10 4.20 3.83
N VAL A 144 3.76 5.49 3.82
CA VAL A 144 4.36 6.49 4.72
C VAL A 144 4.09 6.14 6.18
N TYR A 145 2.83 5.80 6.53
CA TYR A 145 2.50 5.35 7.90
C TYR A 145 3.24 4.09 8.34
N ALA A 146 3.46 3.14 7.43
CA ALA A 146 4.17 1.91 7.78
C ALA A 146 5.66 2.15 8.09
N ASN A 147 6.24 3.22 7.53
CA ASN A 147 7.63 3.62 7.77
C ASN A 147 7.78 4.61 8.94
N ASP A 148 6.74 5.38 9.26
CA ASP A 148 6.69 6.31 10.38
C ASP A 148 5.26 6.36 10.94
N ARG A 149 5.04 5.73 12.10
CA ARG A 149 3.70 5.62 12.71
C ARG A 149 3.22 6.93 13.33
N ASP A 150 4.15 7.82 13.65
CA ASP A 150 3.88 9.09 14.34
C ASP A 150 3.78 10.27 13.36
N ILE A 151 3.87 10.00 12.05
CA ILE A 151 3.70 11.00 11.00
C ILE A 151 2.34 11.72 11.12
N SER A 152 2.38 13.06 11.10
CA SER A 152 1.17 13.85 11.18
C SER A 152 0.40 13.87 9.85
N ASN A 153 -0.92 14.05 9.93
CA ASN A 153 -1.77 14.18 8.75
C ASN A 153 -1.41 15.42 7.92
N ASP A 154 -0.86 16.46 8.54
CA ASP A 154 -0.41 17.68 7.85
C ASP A 154 0.77 17.42 6.91
N ILE A 155 1.56 16.38 7.19
CA ILE A 155 2.63 15.94 6.29
C ILE A 155 2.04 15.14 5.13
N LEU A 156 1.09 14.24 5.42
CA LEU A 156 0.43 13.42 4.41
C LEU A 156 -0.35 14.27 3.39
N SER A 157 -1.03 15.32 3.84
CA SER A 157 -1.79 16.23 2.96
C SER A 157 -0.90 17.05 2.02
N LYS A 158 0.42 17.09 2.26
CA LYS A 158 1.41 17.80 1.44
C LYS A 158 2.18 16.86 0.50
N LEU A 159 1.87 15.57 0.49
CA LEU A 159 2.44 14.64 -0.48
C LEU A 159 1.94 14.97 -1.88
N GLU A 160 2.89 15.09 -2.82
CA GLU A 160 2.58 15.38 -4.22
C GLU A 160 3.01 14.18 -5.06
N ILE A 161 2.05 13.48 -5.67
CA ILE A 161 2.34 12.44 -6.65
C ILE A 161 2.74 13.10 -7.97
N ILE A 162 3.93 12.76 -8.46
CA ILE A 162 4.51 13.33 -9.70
C ILE A 162 4.21 12.43 -10.89
N ASN A 163 4.41 11.12 -10.73
CA ASN A 163 4.28 10.15 -11.81
C ASN A 163 3.99 8.76 -11.23
N VAL A 164 3.23 7.98 -11.98
CA VAL A 164 2.86 6.61 -11.64
C VAL A 164 3.03 5.72 -12.86
N ALA A 165 3.68 4.58 -12.67
CA ALA A 165 3.68 3.50 -13.64
C ALA A 165 3.18 2.21 -12.99
N ILE A 166 2.47 1.40 -13.78
CA ILE A 166 1.94 0.11 -13.37
C ILE A 166 2.54 -0.96 -14.29
N GLU A 167 3.04 -2.03 -13.68
CA GLU A 167 3.43 -3.26 -14.36
C GLU A 167 2.47 -4.36 -13.91
N THR A 168 1.81 -4.99 -14.89
CA THR A 168 0.98 -6.17 -14.68
C THR A 168 1.55 -7.32 -15.48
N LYS A 169 1.21 -8.57 -15.13
CA LYS A 169 1.50 -9.70 -16.00
C LYS A 169 0.83 -9.48 -17.37
N GLU A 170 1.60 -9.68 -18.43
CA GLU A 170 1.16 -9.62 -19.82
C GLU A 170 0.10 -10.70 -20.06
N GLU A 171 -1.16 -10.30 -20.14
CA GLU A 171 -2.26 -11.13 -20.62
C GLU A 171 -3.13 -10.18 -21.48
N ASP A 172 -2.87 -10.19 -22.79
CA ASP A 172 -3.54 -9.39 -23.83
C ASP A 172 -3.40 -7.85 -23.74
N VAL A 173 -3.82 -7.17 -24.82
CA VAL A 173 -3.90 -5.71 -24.89
C VAL A 173 -4.99 -5.22 -23.92
N LYS A 174 -4.59 -4.94 -22.67
CA LYS A 174 -5.48 -4.38 -21.64
C LYS A 174 -5.73 -2.89 -21.88
N SER A 175 -6.98 -2.48 -21.77
CA SER A 175 -7.36 -1.06 -21.72
C SER A 175 -6.83 -0.41 -20.43
N PRO A 176 -6.63 0.93 -20.42
CA PRO A 176 -6.28 1.69 -19.21
C PRO A 176 -7.06 1.30 -17.95
N ASN A 177 -8.39 1.16 -18.08
CA ASN A 177 -9.28 0.83 -16.98
C ASN A 177 -9.04 -0.58 -16.43
N GLU A 178 -8.74 -1.55 -17.30
CA GLU A 178 -8.41 -2.91 -16.90
C GLU A 178 -7.08 -2.98 -16.15
N ILE A 179 -6.10 -2.19 -16.58
CA ILE A 179 -4.79 -2.09 -15.90
C ILE A 179 -4.96 -1.51 -14.49
N LEU A 180 -5.71 -0.41 -14.35
CA LEU A 180 -5.98 0.20 -13.05
C LEU A 180 -6.70 -0.75 -12.10
N LYS A 181 -7.63 -1.57 -12.63
CA LYS A 181 -8.41 -2.57 -11.89
C LYS A 181 -7.72 -3.95 -11.80
N ALA A 182 -6.50 -4.10 -12.30
CA ALA A 182 -5.80 -5.38 -12.26
C ALA A 182 -5.59 -5.86 -10.82
N LYS A 183 -5.96 -7.11 -10.51
CA LYS A 183 -5.86 -7.64 -9.15
C LYS A 183 -4.42 -7.72 -8.63
N SER A 184 -3.47 -7.97 -9.51
CA SER A 184 -2.05 -8.07 -9.16
C SER A 184 -1.23 -7.12 -10.01
N ALA A 185 -0.37 -6.33 -9.37
CA ALA A 185 0.44 -5.32 -10.04
C ALA A 185 1.65 -4.89 -9.20
N HIS A 186 2.73 -4.48 -9.88
CA HIS A 186 3.74 -3.61 -9.30
C HIS A 186 3.41 -2.16 -9.64
N VAL A 187 3.42 -1.30 -8.62
CA VAL A 187 3.08 0.12 -8.73
C VAL A 187 4.32 0.93 -8.37
N TYR A 188 4.77 1.73 -9.33
CA TYR A 188 5.93 2.58 -9.21
C TYR A 188 5.46 4.03 -9.04
N ILE A 189 5.70 4.59 -7.86
CA ILE A 189 5.21 5.93 -7.51
C ILE A 189 6.41 6.85 -7.34
N THR A 190 6.41 7.95 -8.10
CA THR A 190 7.32 9.08 -7.85
C THR A 190 6.54 10.18 -7.15
N PHE A 191 7.05 10.68 -6.02
CA PHE A 191 6.34 11.68 -5.21
C PHE A 191 7.29 12.69 -4.55
N LYS A 192 6.77 13.82 -4.08
CA LYS A 192 7.47 14.86 -3.32
C LYS A 192 6.84 15.06 -1.95
N GLY A 193 7.51 15.85 -1.11
CA GLY A 193 6.99 16.27 0.19
C GLY A 193 7.56 15.52 1.38
N LEU A 194 8.53 14.60 1.17
CA LEU A 194 9.17 13.85 2.25
C LEU A 194 10.70 13.82 2.20
N GLU A 195 11.34 13.87 3.36
CA GLU A 195 12.76 13.56 3.58
C GLU A 195 12.98 12.75 4.87
N GLU A 196 14.05 11.96 4.87
CA GLU A 196 14.58 11.34 6.08
C GLU A 196 15.29 12.37 6.94
N SER A 197 14.97 12.37 8.23
CA SER A 197 15.70 13.10 9.24
C SER A 197 16.14 12.14 10.35
N PHE A 198 17.37 12.35 10.83
CA PHE A 198 17.95 11.58 11.93
C PHE A 198 18.15 12.51 13.11
N PHE A 199 17.65 12.13 14.28
CA PHE A 199 17.98 12.81 15.54
C PHE A 199 18.58 11.80 16.51
N GLN A 200 19.57 12.27 17.27
CA GLN A 200 20.07 11.54 18.42
C GLN A 200 19.06 11.68 19.54
N THR A 201 18.57 10.56 20.06
CA THR A 201 17.79 10.55 21.30
C THR A 201 18.76 10.37 22.45
N GLU A 202 18.75 11.26 23.45
CA GLU A 202 19.63 11.13 24.63
C GLU A 202 19.34 9.87 25.46
N THR A 203 18.14 9.30 25.32
CA THR A 203 17.63 8.15 26.08
C THR A 203 18.00 6.78 25.50
N PHE A 204 18.47 6.71 24.24
CA PHE A 204 18.90 5.46 23.59
C PHE A 204 20.12 5.79 22.72
N LYS A 205 21.23 5.06 22.86
CA LYS A 205 22.40 5.17 21.95
C LYS A 205 22.04 4.64 20.55
N GLY A 206 21.17 5.34 19.85
CA GLY A 206 20.70 5.05 18.49
C GLY A 206 20.15 6.31 17.84
N SER A 207 20.35 6.45 16.53
CA SER A 207 19.69 7.49 15.76
C SER A 207 18.25 7.07 15.48
N ALA A 208 17.27 7.82 15.96
CA ALA A 208 15.88 7.62 15.58
C ALA A 208 15.65 8.20 14.18
N LYS A 209 14.98 7.42 13.32
CA LYS A 209 14.59 7.82 11.96
C LYS A 209 13.19 8.42 12.03
N ALA A 210 13.03 9.64 11.53
CA ALA A 210 11.74 10.31 11.41
C ALA A 210 11.56 10.91 10.00
N LEU A 211 10.34 10.89 9.50
CA LEU A 211 9.98 11.52 8.24
C LEU A 211 9.59 12.98 8.45
N ARG A 212 10.11 13.87 7.60
CA ARG A 212 9.82 15.31 7.63
C ARG A 212 9.42 15.82 6.26
N LEU A 213 8.80 16.99 6.24
CA LEU A 213 8.50 17.71 5.01
C LEU A 213 9.79 18.11 4.30
N SER A 214 9.89 17.74 3.03
CA SER A 214 10.98 18.21 2.17
C SER A 214 10.44 19.10 1.06
N LYS A 215 11.19 20.15 0.73
CA LYS A 215 10.89 20.96 -0.44
C LYS A 215 11.53 20.32 -1.68
N GLY A 216 10.70 19.68 -2.47
CA GLY A 216 10.96 19.54 -3.91
C GLY A 216 11.83 18.37 -4.38
N ILE A 217 12.32 17.48 -3.52
CA ILE A 217 13.10 16.32 -3.95
C ILE A 217 12.17 15.16 -4.33
N PRO A 218 12.18 14.68 -5.60
CA PRO A 218 11.43 13.50 -5.98
C PRO A 218 11.95 12.25 -5.27
N ARG A 219 11.03 11.51 -4.67
CA ARG A 219 11.21 10.22 -4.01
C ARG A 219 10.54 9.15 -4.85
N LYS A 220 10.99 7.91 -4.66
CA LYS A 220 10.56 6.74 -5.43
C LYS A 220 10.08 5.67 -4.46
N ALA A 221 8.93 5.07 -4.76
CA ALA A 221 8.39 3.93 -4.03
C ALA A 221 7.94 2.84 -5.00
N VAL A 222 8.22 1.58 -4.64
CA VAL A 222 7.71 0.41 -5.35
C VAL A 222 6.80 -0.36 -4.40
N VAL A 223 5.55 -0.56 -4.81
CA VAL A 223 4.52 -1.26 -4.05
C VAL A 223 3.99 -2.43 -4.88
N ARG A 224 4.02 -3.64 -4.33
CA ARG A 224 3.35 -4.81 -4.90
C ARG A 224 1.96 -4.93 -4.29
N ARG A 225 0.96 -4.99 -5.17
CA ARG A 225 -0.42 -5.35 -4.84
C ARG A 225 -0.69 -6.76 -5.34
N VAL A 226 -1.30 -7.58 -4.50
CA VAL A 226 -1.91 -8.86 -4.93
C VAL A 226 -3.27 -9.00 -4.29
N ILE A 227 -4.32 -9.11 -5.10
CA ILE A 227 -5.69 -9.33 -4.65
C ILE A 227 -6.15 -10.71 -5.10
N SER A 228 -6.63 -11.50 -4.15
CA SER A 228 -7.28 -12.79 -4.39
C SER A 228 -8.65 -12.81 -3.72
N ARG A 229 -9.43 -13.88 -3.94
CA ARG A 229 -10.68 -14.09 -3.18
C ARG A 229 -10.44 -14.13 -1.66
N GLY A 230 -9.29 -14.68 -1.24
CA GLY A 230 -8.97 -14.82 0.17
C GLY A 230 -8.51 -13.52 0.83
N ALA A 231 -7.62 -12.77 0.19
CA ALA A 231 -7.00 -11.60 0.80
C ALA A 231 -6.43 -10.60 -0.22
N LEU A 232 -6.21 -9.36 0.23
CA LEU A 232 -5.33 -8.38 -0.42
C LEU A 232 -4.00 -8.35 0.35
N SER A 233 -2.88 -8.39 -0.36
CA SER A 233 -1.55 -8.12 0.19
C SER A 233 -0.97 -6.85 -0.44
N LEU A 234 -0.37 -6.03 0.40
CA LEU A 234 0.35 -4.82 -0.01
C LEU A 234 1.74 -4.84 0.62
N GLU A 235 2.78 -4.80 -0.22
CA GLU A 235 4.16 -4.89 0.22
C GLU A 235 5.02 -3.84 -0.48
N GLN A 236 5.94 -3.21 0.27
CA GLN A 236 6.97 -2.33 -0.32
C GLN A 236 8.29 -3.07 -0.54
N HIS A 237 9.01 -2.65 -1.59
CA HIS A 237 10.40 -3.06 -1.81
C HIS A 237 11.35 -2.02 -1.25
N SER A 238 11.22 -0.81 -1.78
CA SER A 238 12.12 0.29 -1.53
C SER A 238 11.34 1.59 -1.52
N MET A 239 11.75 2.48 -0.63
CA MET A 239 11.39 3.88 -0.65
C MET A 239 12.70 4.68 -0.59
N THR A 240 13.05 5.37 -1.67
CA THR A 240 14.25 6.21 -1.68
C THR A 240 13.91 7.55 -1.05
N LEU A 241 14.43 7.80 0.16
CA LEU A 241 14.21 9.05 0.92
C LEU A 241 15.46 9.92 1.07
N ARG A 242 16.61 9.48 0.56
CA ARG A 242 17.87 10.25 0.58
C ARG A 242 18.04 11.05 -0.70
N SER A 243 18.52 12.29 -0.60
CA SER A 243 19.01 13.03 -1.76
C SER A 243 20.18 12.25 -2.37
N GLY A 244 20.21 12.11 -3.69
CA GLY A 244 21.14 11.22 -4.36
C GLY A 244 22.60 11.62 -4.14
N GLN A 245 23.35 10.78 -3.44
CA GLN A 245 24.62 10.22 -3.91
C GLN A 245 24.85 8.89 -3.18
N LYS A 246 24.55 7.79 -3.86
CA LYS A 246 25.44 6.62 -3.89
C LYS A 246 25.24 5.94 -5.23
N SER A 247 26.07 6.38 -6.16
CA SER A 247 26.54 5.56 -7.28
C SER A 247 27.15 4.26 -6.74
N GLN A 248 27.20 3.26 -7.62
CA GLN A 248 27.67 1.89 -7.44
C GLN A 248 28.94 1.67 -6.59
N SER A 249 29.11 0.40 -6.21
CA SER A 249 30.28 -0.28 -5.63
C SER A 249 30.10 -0.60 -4.13
N SER A 250 30.23 -1.82 -3.63
CA SER A 250 31.00 -2.97 -4.10
C SER A 250 30.41 -4.30 -3.61
N LYS A 251 30.14 -5.23 -4.53
CA LYS A 251 30.35 -6.66 -4.28
C LYS A 251 31.86 -6.84 -4.40
N LEU A 252 32.56 -7.07 -3.29
CA LEU A 252 33.86 -7.76 -3.22
C LEU A 252 34.37 -7.70 -1.77
N LEU A 253 34.36 -8.86 -1.12
CA LEU A 253 35.46 -9.43 -0.30
C LEU A 253 34.88 -10.53 0.61
N ARG A 254 34.77 -11.74 0.05
CA ARG A 254 34.97 -12.98 0.79
C ARG A 254 35.70 -13.95 -0.13
N LEU A 255 37.03 -13.91 -0.07
CA LEU A 255 37.87 -15.07 -0.26
C LEU A 255 38.89 -14.99 0.88
N GLY A 256 38.68 -15.86 1.87
CA GLY A 256 39.66 -16.11 2.91
C GLY A 256 40.78 -16.98 2.34
N VAL A 257 42.00 -16.67 2.76
CA VAL A 257 43.06 -17.65 2.96
C VAL A 257 43.02 -18.03 4.43
#